data_AF-A0A6V7IJ63-F1
#
_entry.id   AF-A0A6V7IJ63-F1
#
_cell.length_a   1.000
_cell.length_b   1.000
_cell.length_c   1.000
_cell.angle_alpha   90.00
_cell.angle_beta   90.00
_cell.angle_gamma   90.00
#
_symmetry.space_group_name_H-M   'P 1'
#
loop_
_entity.id
_entity.type
_entity.pdbx_description
1 polymer ?
#
loop_
_entity_poly.entity_id
_entity_poly.type
_entity_poly.pdbx_seq_one_letter_code
_entity_poly.pdbx_strand_id
1 'polypeptide(L)'
;VFHVVSFEAYYTNHSEKLCKGFIVPTENVATMDKSASVIEGVSRCRNALLNGDTSNYDWDSGYTCHQLGSGSISIQLGQPYMIDSM
;
A
#
# COMPACT_ATOMS: atom_id res chain seq x y z
N VAL A 1 -4.44 -35.62 -9.86
CA VAL A 1 -3.28 -35.20 -10.68
C VAL A 1 -3.22 -33.68 -10.60
N PHE A 2 -2.15 -33.11 -10.05
CA PHE A 2 -1.97 -31.66 -10.01
C PHE A 2 -1.14 -31.22 -11.21
N HIS A 3 -1.60 -30.19 -11.91
CA HIS A 3 -0.86 -29.53 -12.99
C HIS A 3 -0.36 -28.19 -12.47
N VAL A 4 0.96 -28.00 -12.53
CA VAL A 4 1.56 -26.67 -12.34
C VAL A 4 1.33 -25.89 -13.64
N VAL A 5 0.72 -24.71 -13.52
CA VAL A 5 0.38 -23.85 -14.66
C VAL A 5 1.53 -22.91 -15.02
N SER A 6 2.27 -22.42 -14.03
CA SER A 6 3.52 -21.66 -14.21
C SER A 6 4.44 -21.84 -13.00
N PHE A 7 5.74 -21.69 -13.24
CA PHE A 7 6.79 -21.65 -12.23
C PHE A 7 7.83 -20.64 -12.68
N GLU A 8 8.13 -19.68 -11.82
CA GLU A 8 9.12 -18.64 -12.09
C GLU A 8 10.17 -18.66 -10.98
N ALA A 9 11.42 -18.48 -11.38
CA ALA A 9 12.55 -18.40 -10.48
C ALA A 9 13.34 -17.13 -10.81
N TYR A 10 13.42 -16.24 -9.83
CA TYR A 10 14.11 -14.96 -9.96
C TYR A 10 15.42 -15.00 -9.20
N TYR A 11 16.42 -14.29 -9.72
CA TYR A 11 17.72 -14.10 -9.07
C TYR A 11 17.96 -12.62 -8.81
N THR A 12 18.26 -12.29 -7.57
CA THR A 12 18.75 -10.97 -7.16
C THR A 12 20.17 -11.12 -6.61
N ASN A 13 21.02 -10.11 -6.82
CA ASN A 13 22.37 -10.07 -6.25
C ASN A 13 22.41 -9.50 -4.82
N HIS A 14 21.24 -9.25 -4.23
CA HIS A 14 21.06 -8.70 -2.89
C HIS A 14 19.97 -9.48 -2.15
N SER A 15 20.05 -9.52 -0.84
CA SER A 15 19.04 -10.14 0.01
C SER A 15 17.91 -9.16 0.31
N GLU A 16 16.67 -9.59 0.08
CA GLU A 16 15.50 -8.84 0.52
C GLU A 16 15.16 -9.13 1.98
N LYS A 17 14.69 -8.10 2.69
CA LYS A 17 14.14 -8.31 4.03
C LYS A 17 12.75 -8.91 3.89
N LEU A 18 12.55 -10.08 4.47
CA LEU A 18 11.25 -10.74 4.47
C LEU A 18 10.51 -10.54 5.79
N CYS A 19 9.20 -10.35 5.70
CA CYS A 19 8.29 -10.39 6.84
C CYS A 19 7.14 -11.35 6.50
N LYS A 20 7.05 -12.48 7.22
CA LYS A 20 6.01 -13.50 7.02
C LYS A 20 5.88 -13.98 5.56
N GLY A 21 7.00 -14.06 4.84
CA GLY A 21 7.03 -14.50 3.44
C GLY A 21 6.85 -13.40 2.41
N PHE A 22 6.64 -12.14 2.81
CA PHE A 22 6.56 -11.00 1.88
C PHE A 22 7.84 -10.18 1.90
N ILE A 23 8.22 -9.63 0.74
CA ILE A 23 9.28 -8.62 0.65
C ILE A 23 8.81 -7.37 1.38
N VAL A 24 9.60 -6.89 2.33
CA VAL A 24 9.33 -5.65 3.04
C VAL A 24 9.68 -4.48 2.12
N PRO A 25 8.70 -3.64 1.72
CA PRO A 25 8.98 -2.49 0.87
C PRO A 25 9.99 -1.55 1.53
N THR A 26 10.90 -1.00 0.75
CA THR A 26 11.89 -0.02 1.22
C THR A 26 11.33 1.38 1.32
N GLU A 27 10.29 1.70 0.55
CA GLU A 27 9.64 3.01 0.50
C GLU A 27 8.13 2.86 0.30
N ASN A 28 7.35 3.73 0.96
CA ASN A 28 5.91 3.85 0.71
C ASN A 28 5.63 4.97 -0.30
N VAL A 29 5.25 4.58 -1.51
CA VAL A 29 4.90 5.51 -2.60
C VAL A 29 3.46 6.03 -2.52
N ALA A 30 2.63 5.47 -1.64
CA ALA A 30 1.26 5.90 -1.38
C ALA A 30 1.21 6.95 -0.26
N THR A 31 1.93 8.06 -0.44
CA THR A 31 1.95 9.20 0.50
C THR A 31 1.67 10.52 -0.22
N MET A 32 1.14 11.50 0.50
CA MET A 32 0.84 12.83 -0.07
C MET A 32 2.09 13.54 -0.60
N ASP A 33 3.22 13.36 0.07
CA ASP A 33 4.52 13.93 -0.34
C ASP A 33 5.00 13.38 -1.70
N LYS A 34 4.47 12.22 -2.11
CA LYS A 34 4.68 11.59 -3.43
C LYS A 34 3.52 11.83 -4.38
N SER A 35 2.66 12.81 -4.09
CA SER A 35 1.48 13.18 -4.87
C SER A 35 0.42 12.06 -4.99
N ALA A 36 0.41 11.11 -4.05
CA ALA A 36 -0.66 10.12 -4.00
C ALA A 36 -1.95 10.74 -3.45
N SER A 37 -3.11 10.27 -3.92
CA SER A 37 -4.41 10.79 -3.51
C SER A 37 -5.48 9.70 -3.43
N VAL A 38 -6.41 9.86 -2.48
CA VAL A 38 -7.61 9.01 -2.36
C VAL A 38 -8.64 9.48 -3.39
N ILE A 39 -8.94 8.68 -4.40
CA ILE A 39 -9.91 9.00 -5.47
C ILE A 39 -11.30 8.41 -5.23
N GLU A 40 -11.41 7.34 -4.43
CA GLU A 40 -12.68 6.76 -3.97
C GLU A 40 -12.61 6.40 -2.48
N GLY A 41 -13.77 6.34 -1.81
CA GLY A 41 -13.85 6.12 -0.36
C GLY A 41 -13.77 7.44 0.41
N VAL A 42 -14.84 8.22 0.44
CA VAL A 42 -14.87 9.58 1.04
C VAL A 42 -14.59 9.52 2.54
N SER A 43 -13.65 10.32 3.03
CA SER A 43 -13.37 10.49 4.46
C SER A 43 -13.50 11.96 4.89
N ARG A 44 -13.89 12.17 6.16
CA ARG A 44 -13.86 13.50 6.80
C ARG A 44 -12.44 14.08 6.87
N CYS A 45 -11.43 13.21 6.93
CA CYS A 45 -10.02 13.55 6.99
C CYS A 45 -9.27 12.84 5.84
N ARG A 46 -9.52 13.28 4.60
CA ARG A 46 -8.98 12.66 3.37
C ARG A 46 -7.48 12.37 3.42
N ASN A 47 -6.72 13.27 4.05
CA ASN A 47 -5.27 13.24 4.09
C ASN A 47 -4.70 12.28 5.14
N ALA A 48 -5.48 11.88 6.15
CA ALA A 48 -5.01 11.04 7.24
C ALA A 48 -4.57 9.65 6.77
N LEU A 49 -5.22 9.11 5.73
CA LEU A 49 -4.85 7.79 5.20
C LEU A 49 -3.43 7.77 4.57
N LEU A 50 -2.99 8.90 4.00
CA LEU A 50 -1.77 9.00 3.19
C LEU A 50 -0.73 9.95 3.80
N ASN A 51 -0.87 10.31 5.08
CA ASN A 51 -0.02 11.29 5.77
C ASN A 51 1.40 10.78 6.10
N GLY A 52 1.67 9.49 5.89
CA GLY A 52 2.97 8.88 6.17
C GLY A 52 3.26 8.59 7.65
N ASP A 53 2.33 8.89 8.56
CA ASP A 53 2.49 8.55 9.96
C ASP A 53 2.13 7.07 10.20
N THR A 54 3.08 6.34 10.77
CA THR A 54 2.95 4.91 11.09
C THR A 54 3.23 4.63 12.57
N SER A 55 3.49 5.68 13.35
CA SER A 55 4.08 5.56 14.69
C SER A 55 3.25 6.25 15.77
N ASN A 56 2.55 7.34 15.44
CA ASN A 56 1.86 8.18 16.44
C ASN A 56 0.34 7.98 16.45
N TYR A 57 -0.13 6.83 15.98
CA TYR A 57 -1.57 6.51 15.99
C TYR A 57 -1.95 5.88 17.33
N ASP A 58 -2.99 6.45 17.92
CA ASP A 58 -3.61 5.97 19.15
C ASP A 58 -5.14 5.94 19.00
N TRP A 59 -5.84 5.57 20.06
CA TRP A 59 -7.30 5.43 20.04
C TRP A 59 -8.03 6.72 19.62
N ASP A 60 -7.45 7.89 19.90
CA ASP A 60 -8.06 9.20 19.68
C ASP A 60 -7.50 9.93 18.43
N SER A 61 -6.35 9.48 17.90
CA SER A 61 -5.59 10.18 16.85
C SER A 61 -5.16 9.25 15.71
N GLY A 62 -5.27 9.74 14.48
CA GLY A 62 -4.69 9.11 13.29
C GLY A 62 -5.60 8.14 12.54
N TYR A 63 -6.66 7.63 13.18
CA TYR A 63 -7.67 6.84 12.49
C TYR A 63 -8.59 7.70 11.62
N THR A 64 -8.98 7.16 10.47
CA THR A 64 -9.89 7.79 9.52
C THR A 64 -11.02 6.84 9.14
N CYS A 65 -12.25 7.36 9.07
CA CYS A 65 -13.41 6.61 8.63
C CYS A 65 -13.72 6.95 7.17
N HIS A 66 -13.83 5.93 6.32
CA HIS A 66 -14.16 6.07 4.90
C HIS A 66 -15.55 5.50 4.61
N GLN A 67 -16.38 6.29 3.93
CA GLN A 67 -17.62 5.80 3.33
C GLN A 67 -17.29 5.19 1.97
N LEU A 68 -17.49 3.89 1.82
CA LEU A 68 -17.00 3.14 0.66
C LEU A 68 -17.80 3.33 -0.62
N GLY A 69 -19.02 3.89 -0.59
CA GLY A 69 -19.82 4.13 -1.80
C GLY A 69 -19.88 2.93 -2.75
N SER A 70 -19.07 2.99 -3.82
CA SER A 70 -18.84 1.96 -4.86
C SER A 70 -18.15 0.67 -4.39
N GLY A 71 -17.66 0.61 -3.14
CA GLY A 71 -17.18 -0.62 -2.50
C GLY A 71 -15.68 -0.67 -2.21
N SER A 72 -14.92 0.37 -2.54
CA SER A 72 -13.46 0.41 -2.34
C SER A 72 -12.95 1.76 -1.85
N ILE A 73 -11.75 1.73 -1.27
CA ILE A 73 -10.89 2.90 -1.15
C ILE A 73 -9.87 2.80 -2.28
N SER A 74 -9.93 3.73 -3.22
CA SER A 74 -9.06 3.71 -4.40
C SER A 74 -8.01 4.80 -4.27
N ILE A 75 -6.74 4.43 -4.43
CA ILE A 75 -5.59 5.34 -4.32
C ILE A 75 -4.99 5.52 -5.71
N GLN A 76 -4.88 6.78 -6.13
CA GLN A 76 -4.09 7.16 -7.30
C GLN A 76 -2.69 7.57 -6.84
N LEU A 77 -1.67 6.93 -7.42
CA LEU A 77 -0.27 7.28 -7.18
C LEU A 77 0.12 8.49 -8.02
N GLY A 78 1.12 9.26 -7.57
CA GLY A 78 1.59 10.45 -8.28
C GLY A 78 2.26 10.18 -9.62
N GLN A 79 2.70 8.94 -9.86
CA GLN A 79 3.27 8.46 -11.12
C GLN A 79 3.14 6.93 -11.20
N PRO A 80 3.42 6.31 -12.36
CA PRO A 80 3.45 4.85 -12.46
C PRO A 80 4.55 4.24 -11.58
N TYR A 81 4.20 3.18 -10.85
CA TYR A 81 5.14 2.37 -10.07
C TYR A 81 4.88 0.90 -10.36
N MET A 82 5.94 0.08 -10.33
CA MET A 82 5.77 -1.36 -10.18
C MET A 82 5.59 -1.66 -8.70
N ILE A 83 4.37 -2.04 -8.32
CA ILE A 83 4.05 -2.49 -6.97
C ILE A 83 3.85 -3.99 -7.06
N ASP A 84 4.65 -4.71 -6.30
CA ASP A 84 4.57 -6.15 -6.21
C ASP A 84 4.89 -6.58 -4.79
N SER A 85 4.30 -7.69 -4.38
CA SER A 85 4.60 -8.36 -3.12
C SER A 85 5.16 -9.77 -3.31
N MET A 86 5.17 -10.27 -4.56
CA MET A 86 5.81 -11.47 -5.13
C MET A 86 5.06 -11.93 -6.38
#